data_AF-A0A9C9NX08-F1
#
_entry.id   AF-A0A9C9NX08-F1
#
_cell.length_a   1.000
_cell.length_b   1.000
_cell.length_c   1.000
_cell.angle_alpha   90.00
_cell.angle_beta   90.00
_cell.angle_gamma   90.00
#
_symmetry.space_group_name_H-M   'P 1'
#
loop_
_entity.id
_entity.type
_entity.pdbx_description
1 polymer ?
#
loop_
_entity_poly.entity_id
_entity_poly.type
_entity_poly.pdbx_seq_one_letter_code
_entity_poly.pdbx_strand_id
1 'polypeptide(L)' 'MHHAHMVADFRRRFWVSLAVTVPVLLLSPFIQELLGIADSITFTGDTYLLWALATIIFFYGGLPFLKGIFSELKSRNPG' A
#
# COMPACT_ATOMS: atom_id res chain seq x y z
N MET A 1 13.10 -13.95 -22.11
CA MET A 1 11.76 -14.44 -21.73
C MET A 1 11.48 -14.45 -20.21
N HIS A 2 12.46 -14.21 -19.30
CA HIS A 2 12.22 -14.23 -17.83
C HIS A 2 11.95 -12.85 -17.18
N HIS A 3 12.35 -11.73 -17.80
CA HIS A 3 12.20 -10.40 -17.18
C HIS A 3 10.79 -9.79 -17.31
N ALA A 4 10.07 -10.08 -18.41
CA ALA A 4 8.72 -9.58 -18.62
C ALA A 4 7.73 -10.14 -17.57
N HIS A 5 7.95 -11.36 -17.08
CA HIS A 5 7.11 -12.00 -16.09
C HIS A 5 7.24 -11.34 -14.71
N MET A 6 8.44 -10.89 -14.33
CA MET A 6 8.65 -10.17 -13.06
C MET A 6 7.99 -8.79 -13.07
N VAL A 7 8.06 -8.05 -14.18
CA VAL A 7 7.45 -6.72 -14.28
C VAL A 7 5.92 -6.82 -14.22
N ALA A 8 5.32 -7.84 -14.83
CA ALA A 8 3.88 -8.07 -14.78
C ALA A 8 3.39 -8.36 -13.35
N ASP A 9 4.12 -9.18 -12.59
CA ASP A 9 3.79 -9.48 -11.19
C ASP A 9 3.93 -8.26 -10.28
N PHE A 10 4.97 -7.45 -10.48
CA PHE A 10 5.13 -6.18 -9.75
C PHE A 10 3.99 -5.21 -10.05
N ARG A 11 3.64 -5.03 -11.34
CA ARG A 11 2.55 -4.15 -11.75
C ARG A 11 1.21 -4.59 -11.15
N ARG A 12 0.94 -5.90 -11.14
CA ARG A 12 -0.29 -6.44 -10.53
C ARG A 12 -0.35 -6.16 -9.02
N ARG A 13 0.75 -6.41 -8.30
CA ARG A 13 0.82 -6.13 -6.85
C ARG A 13 0.74 -4.63 -6.54
N PHE A 14 1.33 -3.79 -7.38
CA PHE A 14 1.21 -2.34 -7.27
C PHE A 14 -0.24 -1.87 -7.39
N TRP A 15 -0.96 -2.30 -8.43
CA TRP A 15 -2.37 -1.89 -8.62
C TRP A 15 -3.29 -2.41 -7.51
N VAL A 16 -3.08 -3.63 -7.04
CA VAL A 16 -3.83 -4.16 -5.88
C VAL A 16 -3.56 -3.31 -4.64
N SER A 17 -2.29 -2.98 -4.37
CA SER A 17 -1.93 -2.16 -3.21
C SER A 17 -2.50 -0.75 -3.33
N LEU A 18 -2.44 -0.15 -4.51
CA LEU A 18 -3.02 1.17 -4.80
C LEU A 18 -4.53 1.18 -4.57
N ALA A 19 -5.24 0.15 -5.03
CA ALA A 19 -6.67 0.02 -4.80
C ALA A 19 -7.02 -0.12 -3.31
N VAL A 20 -6.18 -0.78 -2.51
CA VAL A 20 -6.36 -0.89 -1.05
C VAL A 20 -5.92 0.40 -0.33
N THR A 21 -4.99 1.17 -0.88
CA THR A 21 -4.61 2.49 -0.35
C THR A 21 -5.79 3.47 -0.40
N VAL A 22 -6.66 3.41 -1.41
CA VAL A 22 -7.84 4.31 -1.52
C VAL A 22 -8.74 4.24 -0.27
N PRO A 23 -9.26 3.07 0.16
CA PRO A 23 -10.07 2.99 1.38
C PRO A 23 -9.27 3.36 2.64
N VAL A 24 -7.96 3.05 2.70
CA VAL A 24 -7.11 3.50 3.82
C VAL A 24 -7.03 5.01 3.91
N LEU A 25 -6.92 5.71 2.79
CA LEU A 25 -6.94 7.17 2.76
C LEU A 25 -8.30 7.71 3.18
N LEU A 26 -9.41 7.10 2.74
CA LEU A 26 -10.75 7.51 3.19
C LEU A 26 -10.98 7.30 4.70
N LEU A 27 -10.36 6.28 5.29
CA LEU A 27 -10.39 6.00 6.73
C LEU A 27 -9.31 6.76 7.54
N SER A 28 -8.37 7.43 6.86
CA SER A 28 -7.25 8.10 7.53
C SER A 28 -7.73 9.41 8.17
N PRO A 29 -7.54 9.60 9.50
CA PRO A 29 -7.96 10.81 10.20
C PRO A 29 -7.39 12.07 9.56
N PHE A 30 -6.12 12.03 9.15
CA PHE A 30 -5.46 13.16 8.47
C PHE A 30 -6.16 13.54 7.16
N ILE A 31 -6.54 12.56 6.34
CA ILE A 31 -7.22 12.81 5.06
C ILE A 31 -8.65 13.27 5.31
N GLN A 32 -9.33 12.70 6.30
CA GLN A 32 -10.68 13.12 6.67
C GLN A 32 -10.70 14.56 7.20
N GLU A 33 -9.70 14.96 7.99
CA GLU A 33 -9.50 16.35 8.43
C GLU A 33 -9.23 17.28 7.25
N LEU A 34 -8.34 16.89 6.32
CA LEU A 34 -8.07 17.67 5.10
C LEU A 34 -9.31 17.86 4.21
N LEU A 35 -10.18 16.84 4.15
CA LEU A 35 -11.41 16.87 3.36
C LEU A 35 -12.61 17.46 4.14
N GLY A 36 -12.45 17.76 5.43
CA GLY A 36 -13.52 18.29 6.29
C GLY A 36 -14.65 17.30 6.59
N ILE A 37 -14.39 15.99 6.49
CA ILE A 37 -15.37 14.90 6.68
C ILE A 37 -15.06 14.00 7.90
N ALA A 38 -14.13 14.42 8.76
CA ALA A 38 -13.73 13.69 9.98
C ALA A 38 -14.92 13.35 10.89
N ASP A 39 -15.89 14.26 11.01
CA ASP A 39 -17.08 14.04 11.84
C ASP A 39 -18.14 13.13 11.19
N SER A 40 -17.95 12.75 9.92
CA SER A 40 -18.93 11.94 9.16
C SER A 40 -18.53 10.46 9.03
N ILE A 41 -17.23 10.16 9.16
CA ILE A 41 -16.66 8.82 8.88
C ILE A 41 -15.89 8.31 10.11
N THR A 42 -16.37 8.63 11.31
CA THR A 42 -15.86 8.09 12.58
C THR A 42 -16.90 7.15 13.17
N PHE A 43 -16.50 5.91 13.41
CA PHE A 43 -17.34 4.88 14.04
C PHE A 43 -16.51 4.02 14.97
N THR A 44 -17.12 3.48 16.02
CA THR A 44 -16.44 2.62 16.99
C THR A 44 -15.84 1.40 16.28
N GLY A 45 -14.52 1.40 16.10
CA GLY A 45 -13.77 0.32 15.45
C GLY A 45 -13.10 0.66 14.13
N ASP A 46 -13.26 1.88 13.63
CA ASP A 46 -12.52 2.46 12.49
C ASP A 46 -11.00 2.25 12.60
N THR A 47 -10.44 2.38 13.79
CA THR A 47 -9.02 2.24 14.10
C THR A 47 -8.56 0.79 13.89
N TYR A 48 -9.39 -0.21 14.26
CA TYR A 48 -9.08 -1.62 14.02
C TYR A 48 -9.16 -1.97 12.53
N LEU A 49 -10.12 -1.38 11.82
CA LEU A 49 -10.25 -1.55 10.37
C LEU A 49 -9.05 -0.93 9.64
N LEU A 50 -8.66 0.28 10.02
CA LEU A 50 -7.49 0.97 9.48
C LEU A 50 -6.21 0.18 9.78
N TRP A 51 -6.05 -0.35 10.99
CA TRP A 51 -4.93 -1.22 11.35
C TRP A 51 -4.89 -2.51 10.51
N ALA A 52 -6.04 -3.16 10.28
CA ALA A 52 -6.14 -4.34 9.45
C ALA A 52 -5.79 -4.05 7.98
N LEU A 53 -6.34 -2.97 7.41
CA LEU A 53 -6.06 -2.57 6.03
C LEU A 53 -4.59 -2.17 5.84
N ALA A 54 -4.02 -1.42 6.78
CA ALA A 54 -2.60 -1.05 6.77
C ALA A 54 -1.70 -2.29 6.83
N THR A 55 -2.05 -3.28 7.65
CA THR A 55 -1.36 -4.56 7.73
C THR A 55 -1.40 -5.28 6.38
N ILE A 56 -2.57 -5.36 5.74
CA ILE A 56 -2.71 -5.99 4.42
C ILE A 56 -1.82 -5.29 3.38
N ILE A 57 -1.83 -3.95 3.34
CA ILE A 57 -0.97 -3.18 2.41
C ILE A 57 0.51 -3.45 2.68
N PHE A 58 0.93 -3.45 3.95
CA PHE A 58 2.32 -3.69 4.31
C PHE A 58 2.81 -5.07 3.83
N PHE A 59 2.02 -6.11 4.07
CA PHE A 59 2.39 -7.48 3.70
C PHE A 59 2.23 -7.76 2.20
N TYR A 60 1.12 -7.34 1.56
CA TYR A 60 0.88 -7.61 0.14
C TYR A 60 1.61 -6.64 -0.79
N GLY A 61 1.64 -5.37 -0.44
CA GLY A 61 2.22 -4.30 -1.25
C GLY A 61 3.65 -3.94 -0.88
N GLY A 62 3.94 -3.84 0.42
CA GLY A 62 5.24 -3.38 0.92
C GLY A 62 6.37 -4.39 0.79
N LEU A 63 6.12 -5.66 1.12
CA LEU A 63 7.14 -6.73 1.05
C LEU A 63 7.82 -6.90 -0.33
N PRO A 64 7.10 -6.94 -1.47
CA PRO A 64 7.76 -7.03 -2.78
C PRO A 64 8.57 -5.76 -3.11
N PHE A 65 8.12 -4.59 -2.68
CA PHE A 65 8.85 -3.33 -2.84
C PHE A 65 10.15 -3.32 -2.05
N LEU A 66 10.11 -3.70 -0.77
CA LEU A 66 11.29 -3.86 0.08
C LEU A 66 12.26 -4.90 -0.47
N LYS A 67 11.76 -6.03 -0.97
CA LYS A 67 12.59 -7.04 -1.64
C LYS A 67 13.21 -6.53 -2.94
N GLY A 68 12.48 -5.73 -3.71
CA GLY A 68 12.97 -5.07 -4.92
C GLY A 68 14.15 -4.14 -4.61
N ILE A 69 13.96 -3.21 -3.66
CA ILE A 69 15.00 -2.28 -3.22
C ILE A 69 16.22 -3.04 -2.68
N PHE A 70 16.01 -4.07 -1.85
CA PHE A 70 17.10 -4.87 -1.31
C PHE A 70 17.87 -5.63 -2.41
N SER A 71 17.16 -6.15 -3.41
CA SER A 71 17.77 -6.79 -4.57
C SER A 71 18.59 -5.78 -5.37
N GLU A 72 18.05 -4.59 -5.63
CA GLU A 72 18.68 -3.52 -6.40
C GLU A 72 19.95 -3.00 -5.71
N LEU A 73 19.88 -2.74 -4.39
CA LEU A 73 21.02 -2.39 -3.55
C LEU A 73 22.11 -3.47 -3.58
N LYS A 74 21.72 -4.75 -3.48
CA LYS A 74 22.65 -5.89 -3.49
C LYS A 74 23.28 -6.09 -4.85
N SER A 75 22.57 -5.80 -5.94
CA SER A 75 23.11 -5.89 -7.31
C SER A 75 23.99 -4.70 -7.71
N ARG A 76 24.12 -3.65 -6.88
CA ARG A 76 24.95 -2.45 -7.15
C ARG A 76 24.68 -1.77 -8.50
N ASN A 77 23.53 -2.05 -9.12
CA ASN A 77 23.04 -1.37 -10.31
C ASN A 77 21.79 -0.60 -9.89
N PRO A 78 21.94 0.66 -9.46
CA PRO A 78 20.80 1.55 -9.32
C PRO A 78 20.23 1.81 -10.71
N GLY A 79 18.94 1.51 -10.92
CA GLY A 79 18.28 1.61 -12.23
C GLY A 79 16.79 1.41 -12.17
#